data_AF-A0A954I5D0-F1
#
_entry.id   AF-A0A954I5D0-F1
#
_cell.length_a   1.000
_cell.length_b   1.000
_cell.length_c   1.000
_cell.angle_alpha   90.00
_cell.angle_beta   90.00
_cell.angle_gamma   90.00
#
_symmetry.space_group_name_H-M   'P 1'
#
loop_
_entity.id
_entity.type
_entity.pdbx_description
1 polymer ?
#
loop_
_entity_poly.entity_id
_entity_poly.type
_entity_poly.pdbx_seq_one_letter_code
_entity_poly.pdbx_strand_id
1 'polypeptide(L)'
;MSSISSDVKSTARPAPDVAVDGISQRLADYLQLSRPRIAMMSAIAVAAGFVLASPEVIDWFTLLMAVAGIVCFVAVSSTWNQVLERHTDQMMNRTEERPFATGRLSALEGWLLG
;
A
#
# COMPACT_ATOMS: atom_id res chain seq x y z
N MET A 1 -46.75 -14.34 24.20
CA MET A 1 -46.72 -13.61 22.91
C MET A 1 -45.36 -12.96 22.79
N SER A 2 -44.59 -13.48 21.85
CA SER A 2 -43.20 -13.14 21.53
C SER A 2 -43.10 -11.70 21.05
N SER A 3 -42.30 -10.87 21.72
CA SER A 3 -41.88 -9.57 21.18
C SER A 3 -40.48 -9.72 20.60
N ILE A 4 -40.45 -10.11 19.34
CA ILE A 4 -39.28 -10.08 18.46
C ILE A 4 -39.03 -8.63 18.02
N SER A 5 -37.75 -8.31 17.83
CA SER A 5 -37.20 -7.12 17.16
C SER A 5 -36.91 -5.91 18.06
N SER A 6 -35.72 -5.93 18.68
CA SER A 6 -34.91 -4.73 18.91
C SER A 6 -33.55 -4.83 18.19
N ASP A 7 -33.53 -5.56 17.07
CA ASP A 7 -32.40 -5.63 16.14
C ASP A 7 -32.35 -4.38 15.25
N VAL A 8 -31.97 -3.25 15.84
CA VAL A 8 -31.24 -2.21 15.10
C VAL A 8 -30.20 -1.63 16.05
N LYS A 9 -29.22 -2.46 16.41
CA LYS A 9 -27.96 -1.95 16.96
C LYS A 9 -27.33 -1.13 15.84
N SER A 10 -27.38 0.20 15.98
CA SER A 10 -26.70 1.18 15.15
C SER A 10 -25.30 0.68 14.77
N THR A 11 -25.14 0.22 13.53
CA THR A 11 -23.89 -0.30 12.95
C THR A 11 -23.03 0.82 12.37
N ALA A 12 -23.24 2.07 12.78
CA ALA A 12 -22.29 3.13 12.47
C ALA A 12 -21.00 2.85 13.27
N ARG A 13 -20.03 2.21 12.61
CA ARG A 13 -18.64 2.10 13.07
C ARG A 13 -18.23 3.55 13.44
N PRO A 14 -17.89 3.84 14.71
CA PRO A 14 -17.53 5.20 15.11
C PRO A 14 -16.39 5.66 14.20
N ALA A 15 -16.48 6.89 13.67
CA ALA A 15 -15.37 7.49 12.95
C ALA A 15 -14.12 7.34 13.85
N PRO A 16 -13.03 6.76 13.33
CA PRO A 16 -11.89 6.43 14.17
C PRO A 16 -11.43 7.72 14.85
N ASP A 17 -11.35 7.67 16.18
CA ASP A 17 -10.53 8.59 16.94
C ASP A 17 -9.19 8.63 16.21
N VAL A 18 -8.79 9.79 15.69
CA VAL A 18 -7.54 9.97 14.95
C VAL A 18 -6.44 9.81 16.00
N ALA A 19 -6.20 8.55 16.38
CA ALA A 19 -5.21 8.18 17.35
C ALA A 19 -3.92 8.82 16.86
N VAL A 20 -3.26 9.53 17.77
CA VAL A 20 -1.97 10.17 17.50
C VAL A 20 -0.96 9.03 17.44
N ASP A 21 -1.00 8.27 16.34
CA ASP A 21 -0.12 7.14 16.10
C ASP A 21 1.31 7.66 16.07
N GLY A 22 2.17 7.07 16.89
CA GLY A 22 3.56 7.48 16.98
C GLY A 22 4.24 7.38 15.61
N ILE A 23 5.29 8.18 15.38
CA ILE A 23 6.07 8.20 14.12
C ILE A 23 6.43 6.78 13.65
N SER A 24 6.71 5.87 14.60
CA SER A 24 7.01 4.46 14.32
C SER A 24 5.84 3.68 13.69
N GLN A 25 4.60 3.92 14.11
CA GLN A 25 3.42 3.25 13.53
C GLN A 25 3.14 3.79 12.12
N ARG A 26 3.23 5.11 11.92
CA ARG A 26 3.09 5.68 10.57
C ARG A 26 4.16 5.16 9.61
N LEU A 27 5.40 5.01 10.06
CA LEU A 27 6.46 4.43 9.24
C LEU A 27 6.17 2.96 8.88
N ALA A 28 5.65 2.19 9.83
CA ALA A 28 5.24 0.81 9.58
C ALA A 28 4.10 0.73 8.56
N ASP A 29 3.11 1.63 8.62
CA ASP A 29 2.03 1.72 7.64
C ASP A 29 2.54 2.06 6.23
N TYR A 30 3.50 2.99 6.10
CA TYR A 30 4.17 3.30 4.83
C TYR A 30 5.03 2.14 4.29
N LEU A 31 5.67 1.37 5.17
CA LEU A 31 6.40 0.16 4.77
C LEU A 31 5.46 -0.96 4.32
N GLN A 32 4.27 -1.05 4.92
CA GLN A 32 3.25 -2.01 4.52
C GLN A 32 2.66 -1.66 3.14
N LEU A 33 2.53 -0.37 2.83
CA LEU A 33 2.10 0.15 1.53
C LEU A 33 3.03 -0.25 0.38
N SER A 34 4.34 -0.11 0.61
CA SER A 34 5.38 -0.27 -0.42
C SER A 34 5.67 -1.73 -0.81
N ARG A 35 5.00 -2.71 -0.17
CA ARG A 35 5.11 -4.16 -0.45
C ARG A 35 6.55 -4.58 -0.79
N PRO A 36 7.48 -4.49 0.17
CA PRO A 36 8.93 -4.59 -0.08
C PRO A 36 9.34 -5.89 -0.78
N ARG A 37 8.61 -6.98 -0.54
CA ARG A 37 8.81 -8.26 -1.21
C ARG A 37 8.61 -8.16 -2.73
N ILE A 38 7.57 -7.47 -3.20
CA ILE A 38 7.31 -7.32 -4.64
C ILE A 38 8.37 -6.41 -5.26
N ALA A 39 8.68 -5.29 -4.62
CA ALA A 39 9.71 -4.36 -5.09
C ALA A 39 11.08 -5.06 -5.24
N MET A 40 11.45 -5.93 -4.29
CA MET A 40 12.69 -6.71 -4.36
C MET A 40 12.70 -7.70 -5.52
N MET A 41 11.60 -8.43 -5.75
CA MET A 41 11.48 -9.35 -6.88
C MET A 41 11.61 -8.61 -8.21
N SER A 42 10.96 -7.44 -8.35
CA SER A 42 11.04 -6.60 -9.54
C SER A 42 12.44 -6.01 -9.74
N ALA A 43 13.11 -5.58 -8.67
CA ALA A 43 14.48 -5.07 -8.73
C ALA A 43 15.46 -6.13 -9.23
N ILE A 44 15.34 -7.38 -8.76
CA ILE A 44 16.17 -8.51 -9.22
C ILE A 44 15.90 -8.78 -10.71
N ALA A 45 14.63 -8.78 -11.14
CA ALA A 45 14.27 -9.00 -12.53
C ALA A 45 14.84 -7.92 -13.46
N VAL A 46 14.74 -6.64 -13.07
CA VAL A 46 15.32 -5.52 -13.81
C VAL A 46 16.84 -5.62 -13.85
N ALA A 47 17.49 -5.94 -12.73
CA ALA A 47 18.94 -6.10 -12.70
C ALA A 47 19.41 -7.25 -13.60
N ALA A 48 18.74 -8.40 -13.56
CA ALA A 48 19.05 -9.53 -14.42
C ALA A 48 18.84 -9.19 -15.91
N GLY A 49 17.74 -8.52 -16.25
CA GLY A 49 17.47 -8.06 -17.61
C GLY A 49 18.48 -7.03 -18.10
N PHE A 50 18.91 -6.12 -17.22
CA PHE A 50 19.92 -5.11 -17.54
C PHE A 50 21.28 -5.74 -17.83
N VAL A 51 21.71 -6.70 -17.01
CA VAL A 51 22.97 -7.43 -17.22
C VAL A 51 22.91 -8.23 -18.52
N LEU A 52 21.79 -8.89 -18.81
CA LEU A 52 21.60 -9.66 -20.05
C LEU A 52 21.62 -8.77 -21.30
N ALA A 53 21.11 -7.54 -21.19
CA ALA A 53 21.06 -6.57 -22.29
C ALA A 53 22.35 -5.74 -22.46
N SER A 54 23.25 -5.75 -21.46
CA SER A 54 24.45 -4.91 -21.47
C SER A 54 25.55 -5.49 -22.37
N PRO A 55 26.04 -4.75 -23.37
CA PRO A 55 27.15 -5.18 -24.21
C PRO A 55 28.50 -4.96 -23.51
N GLU A 56 29.16 -6.06 -23.11
CA GLU A 56 30.51 -6.20 -22.50
C GLU A 56 30.83 -5.39 -21.23
N VAL A 57 30.30 -4.18 -21.07
CA VAL A 57 30.52 -3.27 -19.93
C VAL A 57 29.18 -2.89 -19.32
N ILE A 58 29.04 -3.13 -18.02
CA ILE A 58 27.86 -2.74 -17.26
C ILE A 58 28.02 -1.29 -16.81
N ASP A 59 27.09 -0.43 -17.23
CA ASP A 59 26.95 0.89 -16.63
C ASP A 59 26.18 0.79 -15.30
N TRP A 60 26.93 0.77 -14.21
CA TRP A 60 26.40 0.68 -12.85
C TRP A 60 25.52 1.88 -12.47
N PHE A 61 25.75 3.06 -13.03
CA PHE A 61 24.93 4.23 -12.74
C PHE A 61 23.55 4.08 -13.37
N THR A 62 23.49 3.64 -14.64
CA THR A 62 22.22 3.37 -15.30
C THR A 62 21.48 2.19 -14.66
N LEU A 63 22.19 1.13 -14.24
CA LEU A 63 21.60 0.03 -13.48
C LEU A 63 20.97 0.53 -12.17
N LEU A 64 21.67 1.38 -11.42
CA LEU A 64 21.16 1.94 -10.17
C LEU A 64 19.90 2.79 -10.41
N MET A 65 19.92 3.62 -11.46
CA MET A 65 18.74 4.43 -11.86
C MET A 65 17.56 3.54 -12.25
N ALA A 66 17.79 2.45 -12.99
CA ALA A 66 16.74 1.52 -13.39
C ALA A 66 16.15 0.77 -12.18
N VAL A 67 16.98 0.31 -11.25
CA VAL A 67 16.54 -0.36 -10.01
C VAL A 67 15.78 0.62 -9.12
N ALA A 68 16.30 1.85 -8.92
CA ALA A 68 15.60 2.86 -8.15
C ALA A 68 14.24 3.21 -8.78
N GLY A 69 14.19 3.37 -10.10
CA GLY A 69 12.97 3.64 -10.86
C GLY A 69 11.92 2.56 -10.68
N ILE A 70 12.28 1.28 -10.82
CA ILE A 70 11.31 0.19 -10.67
C ILE A 70 10.82 0.03 -9.21
N VAL A 71 11.70 0.24 -8.22
CA VAL A 71 11.31 0.18 -6.80
C VAL A 71 10.31 1.30 -6.47
N CYS A 72 10.60 2.52 -6.90
CA CYS A 72 9.67 3.64 -6.77
C CYS A 72 8.34 3.36 -7.47
N PHE A 73 8.37 2.88 -8.72
CA PHE A 73 7.18 2.57 -9.50
C PHE A 73 6.29 1.50 -8.84
N VAL A 74 6.90 0.47 -8.25
CA VAL A 74 6.15 -0.58 -7.51
C VAL A 74 5.50 -0.01 -6.25
N ALA A 75 6.18 0.88 -5.52
CA ALA A 75 5.62 1.53 -4.34
C ALA A 75 4.43 2.44 -4.68
N VAL A 76 4.57 3.25 -5.73
CA VAL A 76 3.51 4.06 -6.36
C VAL A 76 2.30 3.19 -6.72
N SER A 77 2.53 2.16 -7.53
CA SER A 77 1.49 1.23 -7.99
C SER A 77 0.77 0.55 -6.83
N SER A 78 1.50 0.12 -5.81
CA SER A 78 0.93 -0.55 -4.63
C SER A 78 0.08 0.38 -3.76
N THR A 79 0.51 1.64 -3.61
CA THR A 79 -0.24 2.68 -2.88
C THR A 79 -1.52 2.99 -3.63
N TRP A 80 -1.41 3.25 -4.92
CA TRP A 80 -2.53 3.62 -5.76
C TRP A 80 -3.59 2.50 -5.86
N ASN A 81 -3.15 1.25 -5.95
CA ASN A 81 -4.05 0.10 -5.93
C ASN A 81 -4.89 0.04 -4.64
N GLN A 82 -4.29 0.33 -3.49
CA GLN A 82 -5.01 0.34 -2.20
C GLN A 82 -5.94 1.55 -2.07
N VAL A 83 -5.59 2.70 -2.65
CA VAL A 83 -6.48 3.87 -2.68
C VAL A 83 -7.72 3.60 -3.54
N LEU A 84 -7.56 2.97 -4.70
CA LEU A 84 -8.66 2.59 -5.59
C LEU A 84 -9.58 1.54 -4.95
N GLU A 85 -9.02 0.57 -4.23
CA GLU A 85 -9.76 -0.50 -3.57
C GLU A 85 -10.40 -0.09 -2.24
N ARG A 86 -10.18 1.14 -1.74
CA ARG A 86 -10.55 1.57 -0.38
C ARG A 86 -11.99 1.23 0.03
N HIS A 87 -12.96 1.39 -0.88
CA HIS A 87 -14.37 1.16 -0.59
C HIS A 87 -14.73 -0.33 -0.54
N THR A 88 -14.10 -1.12 -1.40
CA THR A 88 -14.31 -2.58 -1.45
C THR A 88 -13.58 -3.26 -0.29
N ASP A 89 -12.37 -2.80 0.02
CA ASP A 89 -11.57 -3.31 1.13
C ASP A 89 -12.30 -3.14 2.47
N GLN A 90 -13.06 -2.06 2.67
CA GLN A 90 -13.90 -1.86 3.86
C GLN A 90 -14.97 -2.93 4.07
N MET A 91 -15.39 -3.64 3.02
CA MET A 91 -16.43 -4.67 3.08
C MET A 91 -15.85 -6.09 3.16
N MET A 92 -14.53 -6.25 3.17
CA MET A 92 -13.84 -7.54 3.13
C MET A 92 -13.11 -7.84 4.44
N ASN A 93 -13.47 -8.93 5.11
CA ASN A 93 -12.85 -9.39 6.38
C ASN A 93 -11.31 -9.60 6.29
N ARG A 94 -10.75 -9.76 5.08
CA ARG A 94 -9.30 -9.95 4.87
C ARG A 94 -8.53 -8.65 4.66
N THR A 95 -9.19 -7.57 4.25
CA THR A 95 -8.54 -6.32 3.83
C THR A 95 -9.12 -5.07 4.48
N GLU A 96 -10.13 -5.23 5.33
CA GLU A 96 -10.76 -4.13 6.06
C GLU A 96 -9.81 -3.38 6.99
N GLU A 97 -8.70 -4.01 7.41
CA GLU A 97 -7.69 -3.39 8.26
C GLU A 97 -6.62 -2.58 7.50
N ARG A 98 -6.66 -2.54 6.16
CA ARG A 98 -5.70 -1.75 5.38
C ARG A 98 -5.78 -0.26 5.74
N PRO A 99 -4.68 0.50 5.67
CA PRO A 99 -4.64 1.87 6.15
C PRO A 99 -5.58 2.83 5.40
N PHE A 100 -5.82 2.65 4.10
CA PHE A 100 -6.82 3.43 3.35
C PHE A 100 -8.26 2.95 3.54
N ALA A 101 -8.47 1.66 3.83
CA ALA A 101 -9.79 1.12 4.12
C ALA A 101 -10.28 1.57 5.51
N THR A 102 -9.40 1.56 6.49
CA THR A 102 -9.69 2.02 7.86
C THR A 102 -9.72 3.54 8.01
N GLY A 103 -9.23 4.29 7.03
CA GLY A 103 -9.15 5.76 7.08
C GLY A 103 -7.99 6.29 7.92
N ARG A 104 -7.03 5.43 8.34
CA ARG A 104 -5.79 5.86 9.02
C ARG A 104 -4.90 6.72 8.12
N LEU A 105 -4.96 6.49 6.81
CA LEU A 105 -4.35 7.36 5.81
C LEU A 105 -5.40 8.03 4.94
N SER A 106 -5.18 9.31 4.66
CA SER A 106 -6.04 10.07 3.78
C SER A 106 -5.91 9.56 2.34
N ALA A 107 -7.04 9.38 1.64
CA ALA A 107 -6.99 9.04 0.22
C ALA A 107 -6.26 10.13 -0.59
N LEU A 108 -6.34 11.39 -0.17
CA LEU A 108 -5.66 12.51 -0.82
C LEU A 108 -4.14 12.40 -0.64
N GLU A 109 -3.67 11.96 0.54
CA GLU A 109 -2.25 11.62 0.74
C GLU A 109 -1.82 10.46 -0.15
N GLY A 110 -2.67 9.42 -0.27
CA GLY A 110 -2.40 8.29 -1.14
C GLY A 110 -2.33 8.63 -2.63
N TRP A 111 -3.10 9.62 -3.10
CA TRP A 111 -3.02 10.13 -4.47
C TRP A 111 -1.83 11.07 -4.72
N LEU A 112 -1.35 11.77 -3.68
CA LEU A 112 -0.21 12.70 -3.79
C LEU A 112 1.15 12.02 -3.60
N LEU A 113 1.22 11.02 -2.72
CA LEU A 113 2.43 10.24 -2.44
C LEU A 113 2.55 9.01 -3.35
N GLY A 114 1.41 8.56 -3.87
CA GLY A 114 1.33 7.52 -4.90
C GLY A 114 1.95 7.98 -6.20
#